data_AF-A0A967LFG1-F1
#
_entry.id   AF-A0A967LFG1-F1
#
_cell.length_a   1.000
_cell.length_b   1.000
_cell.length_c   1.000
_cell.angle_alpha   90.00
_cell.angle_beta   90.00
_cell.angle_gamma   90.00
#
_symmetry.space_group_name_H-M   'P 1'
#
loop_
_entity.id
_entity.type
_entity.pdbx_description
1 polymer ?
#
loop_
_entity_poly.entity_id
_entity_poly.type
_entity_poly.pdbx_seq_one_letter_code
_entity_poly.pdbx_strand_id
1 'polypeptide(L)'
;LQIRSTGNNANQVSYKSALLWYEWLRDRVASNQPFNKIVFELLSARGGSFKNPATNYFKLESDVKKMTENVAQVFMGMRIQCAQCHNHPFDRWTMDDYYGFAAFFAQV
;
A
#
# COMPACT_ATOMS: atom_id res chain seq x y z
N LEU A 1 15.55 15.20 5.03
CA LEU A 1 15.23 14.01 4.20
C LEU A 1 15.51 14.35 2.74
N GLN A 2 16.35 13.57 2.04
CA GLN A 2 16.57 13.72 0.60
C GLN A 2 15.65 12.72 -0.13
N ILE A 3 14.60 13.20 -0.80
CA ILE A 3 13.75 12.36 -1.67
C ILE A 3 14.47 12.22 -3.01
N ARG A 4 15.01 11.03 -3.31
CA ARG A 4 15.72 10.74 -4.56
C ARG A 4 14.76 10.12 -5.57
N SER A 5 14.45 10.85 -6.65
CA SER A 5 13.76 10.32 -7.83
C SER A 5 14.80 10.13 -8.94
N THR A 6 15.44 8.96 -9.00
CA THR A 6 16.45 8.65 -10.03
C THR A 6 15.75 8.28 -11.34
N GLY A 7 16.17 8.88 -12.47
CA GLY A 7 15.50 8.90 -13.77
C GLY A 7 15.20 7.57 -14.51
N ASN A 8 14.30 7.69 -15.50
CA ASN A 8 14.00 6.81 -16.65
C ASN A 8 13.48 5.36 -16.43
N ASN A 9 12.63 5.11 -15.43
CA ASN A 9 11.81 3.87 -15.39
C ASN A 9 10.32 4.22 -15.37
N ALA A 10 9.45 3.46 -16.05
CA ALA A 10 8.01 3.78 -16.17
C ALA A 10 7.23 3.88 -14.83
N ASN A 11 7.83 3.45 -13.71
CA ASN A 11 7.30 3.54 -12.33
C ASN A 11 7.72 4.82 -11.58
N GLN A 12 8.00 5.94 -12.27
CA GLN A 12 8.45 7.16 -11.59
C GLN A 12 7.30 7.86 -10.83
N VAL A 13 7.32 7.76 -9.50
CA VAL A 13 6.59 8.69 -8.65
C VAL A 13 7.29 10.06 -8.75
N SER A 14 6.58 11.07 -9.26
CA SER A 14 7.09 12.45 -9.32
C SER A 14 7.59 12.91 -7.95
N TYR A 15 8.70 13.66 -7.93
CA TYR A 15 9.21 14.29 -6.70
C TYR A 15 8.10 15.03 -5.93
N LYS A 16 7.22 15.73 -6.65
CA LYS A 16 6.08 16.43 -6.04
C LYS A 16 5.12 15.46 -5.36
N SER A 17 4.80 14.33 -5.98
CA SER A 17 3.93 13.31 -5.38
C SER A 17 4.54 12.69 -4.13
N ALA A 18 5.85 12.40 -4.16
CA ALA A 18 6.57 11.87 -3.02
C ALA A 18 6.63 12.86 -1.85
N LEU A 19 6.87 14.15 -2.14
CA LEU A 19 6.86 15.21 -1.13
C LEU A 19 5.48 15.37 -0.49
N LEU A 20 4.41 15.45 -1.29
CA LEU A 20 3.05 15.57 -0.79
C LEU A 20 2.62 14.36 0.05
N TRP A 21 3.02 13.14 -0.34
CA TRP A 21 2.76 11.95 0.45
C TRP A 21 3.50 11.98 1.79
N TYR A 22 4.77 12.41 1.79
CA TYR A 22 5.54 12.58 3.02
C TYR A 22 4.91 13.61 3.97
N GLU A 23 4.52 14.78 3.46
CA GLU A 23 3.86 15.82 4.24
C GLU A 23 2.55 15.31 4.84
N TRP A 24 1.72 14.64 4.03
CA TRP A 24 0.48 14.02 4.49
C TRP A 24 0.71 13.04 5.65
N LEU A 25 1.68 12.12 5.52
CA LEU A 25 1.97 11.15 6.55
C LEU A 25 2.55 11.81 7.81
N ARG A 26 3.47 12.76 7.63
CA ARG A 26 4.08 13.54 8.71
C ARG A 26 3.00 14.24 9.53
N ASP A 27 2.03 14.88 8.91
CA ASP A 27 0.98 15.63 9.60
C ASP A 27 0.07 14.72 10.43
N ARG A 28 -0.26 13.52 9.92
CA ARG A 28 -1.06 12.53 10.69
C ARG A 28 -0.29 12.00 11.90
N VAL A 29 1.00 11.74 11.74
CA VAL A 29 1.86 11.33 12.85
C VAL A 29 2.02 12.47 13.87
N ALA A 30 2.28 13.70 13.40
CA ALA A 30 2.46 14.87 14.26
C ALA A 30 1.19 15.25 15.04
N SER A 31 0.01 14.99 14.48
CA SER A 31 -1.28 15.18 15.15
C SER A 31 -1.69 14.04 16.09
N ASN A 32 -0.80 13.04 16.30
CA ASN A 32 -1.07 11.84 17.10
C ASN A 32 -2.36 11.12 16.67
N GLN A 33 -2.60 11.06 15.36
CA GLN A 33 -3.77 10.37 14.84
C GLN A 33 -3.66 8.87 15.13
N PRO A 34 -4.74 8.21 15.59
CA PRO A 34 -4.74 6.77 15.79
C PRO A 34 -4.32 6.02 14.51
N PHE A 35 -3.40 5.06 14.64
CA PHE A 35 -2.82 4.35 13.50
C PHE A 35 -3.87 3.68 12.61
N ASN A 36 -4.92 3.09 13.20
CA ASN A 36 -6.03 2.51 12.44
C ASN A 36 -6.76 3.53 11.54
N LYS A 37 -6.84 4.79 11.96
CA LYS A 37 -7.42 5.87 11.13
C LYS A 37 -6.48 6.24 9.98
N ILE A 38 -5.16 6.27 10.23
CA ILE A 38 -4.16 6.51 9.18
C ILE A 38 -4.24 5.42 8.10
N VAL A 39 -4.28 4.14 8.52
CA VAL A 39 -4.37 3.00 7.60
C VAL A 39 -5.70 3.00 6.84
N PHE A 40 -6.82 3.28 7.51
CA PHE A 40 -8.12 3.37 6.85
C PHE A 40 -8.11 4.44 5.75
N GLU A 41 -7.59 5.64 6.04
CA GLU A 41 -7.50 6.70 5.04
C GLU A 41 -6.54 6.37 3.90
N LEU A 42 -5.42 5.70 4.20
CA LEU A 42 -4.44 5.26 3.21
C LEU A 42 -5.05 4.25 2.23
N LEU A 43 -5.67 3.19 2.75
CA LEU A 43 -6.17 2.07 1.95
C LEU A 43 -7.50 2.40 1.24
N SER A 44 -8.28 3.35 1.76
CA SER A 44 -9.50 3.85 1.11
C SER A 44 -9.27 5.08 0.23
N ALA A 45 -8.01 5.52 0.06
CA ALA A 45 -7.69 6.70 -0.71
C ALA A 45 -8.14 6.58 -2.16
N ARG A 46 -8.82 7.61 -2.66
CA ARG A 46 -9.30 7.71 -4.04
C ARG A 46 -8.96 9.07 -4.65
N GLY A 47 -8.94 9.14 -5.97
CA GLY A 47 -8.70 10.36 -6.74
C GLY A 47 -7.26 10.51 -7.22
N GLY A 48 -6.91 11.73 -7.63
CA GLY A 48 -5.59 12.01 -8.22
C GLY A 48 -4.50 12.25 -7.17
N SER A 49 -3.29 11.78 -7.48
CA SER A 49 -2.05 11.89 -6.67
C SER A 49 -1.74 13.25 -6.02
N PHE A 50 -2.13 14.34 -6.66
CA PHE A 50 -1.87 15.69 -6.16
C PHE A 50 -3.02 16.24 -5.31
N LYS A 51 -4.24 15.72 -5.49
CA LYS A 51 -5.43 16.11 -4.72
C LYS A 51 -5.57 15.28 -3.45
N ASN A 52 -5.26 13.99 -3.53
CA ASN A 52 -5.26 13.08 -2.40
C ASN A 52 -3.90 12.38 -2.32
N PRO A 53 -2.94 12.93 -1.56
CA PRO A 53 -1.59 12.39 -1.52
C PRO A 53 -1.50 10.93 -1.08
N ALA A 54 -2.45 10.46 -0.26
CA ALA A 54 -2.49 9.08 0.22
C ALA A 54 -2.57 8.05 -0.92
N THR A 55 -3.17 8.40 -2.07
CA THR A 55 -3.24 7.51 -3.24
C THR A 55 -1.87 7.19 -3.84
N ASN A 56 -0.83 7.94 -3.49
CA ASN A 56 0.53 7.69 -3.96
C ASN A 56 1.14 6.41 -3.38
N TYR A 57 0.58 5.85 -2.30
CA TYR A 57 1.00 4.54 -1.78
C TYR A 57 0.90 3.45 -2.85
N PHE A 58 -0.20 3.45 -3.60
CA PHE A 58 -0.45 2.47 -4.65
C PHE A 58 0.33 2.72 -5.95
N LYS A 59 1.03 3.86 -6.09
CA LYS A 59 1.81 4.16 -7.30
C LYS A 59 3.17 3.49 -7.34
N LEU A 60 3.65 3.00 -6.20
CA LEU A 60 4.97 2.39 -6.10
C LEU A 60 4.99 0.94 -6.57
N GLU A 61 3.86 0.24 -6.46
CA GLU A 61 3.71 -1.16 -6.84
C GLU A 61 2.42 -1.34 -7.62
N SER A 62 2.55 -1.76 -8.88
CA SER A 62 1.42 -2.03 -9.77
C SER A 62 1.05 -3.51 -9.84
N ASP A 63 1.89 -4.40 -9.29
CA ASP A 63 1.55 -5.80 -9.14
C ASP A 63 0.57 -5.99 -7.96
N VAL A 64 -0.67 -6.32 -8.29
CA VAL A 64 -1.76 -6.59 -7.35
C VAL A 64 -1.35 -7.61 -6.28
N LYS A 65 -0.60 -8.66 -6.64
CA LYS A 65 -0.18 -9.70 -5.70
C LYS A 65 0.80 -9.15 -4.67
N LYS A 66 1.82 -8.43 -5.14
CA LYS A 66 2.79 -7.77 -4.24
C LYS A 66 2.14 -6.72 -3.37
N MET A 67 1.20 -5.95 -3.90
CA MET A 67 0.43 -4.97 -3.14
C MET A 67 -0.37 -5.63 -2.02
N THR A 68 -1.07 -6.72 -2.34
CA THR A 68 -1.83 -7.54 -1.39
C THR A 68 -0.93 -8.04 -0.25
N GLU A 69 0.23 -8.59 -0.61
CA GLU A 69 1.22 -9.10 0.35
C GLU A 69 1.83 -7.99 1.22
N ASN A 70 2.15 -6.83 0.61
CA ASN A 70 2.67 -5.67 1.32
C ASN A 70 1.67 -5.14 2.35
N VAL A 71 0.39 -5.03 1.97
CA VAL A 71 -0.66 -4.56 2.89
C VAL A 71 -0.84 -5.55 4.05
N ALA A 72 -0.92 -6.85 3.77
CA ALA A 72 -1.01 -7.89 4.80
C ALA A 72 0.19 -7.82 5.77
N GLN A 73 1.40 -7.70 5.23
CA GLN A 73 2.61 -7.72 6.04
C GLN A 73 2.80 -6.44 6.86
N VAL A 74 2.59 -5.27 6.27
CA VAL A 74 2.87 -3.97 6.92
C VAL A 74 1.77 -3.59 7.91
N PHE A 75 0.50 -3.83 7.57
CA PHE A 75 -0.62 -3.31 8.37
C PHE A 75 -1.34 -4.38 9.19
N MET A 76 -1.26 -5.64 8.79
CA MET A 76 -1.93 -6.75 9.49
C MET A 76 -0.94 -7.67 10.23
N GLY A 77 0.37 -7.51 9.99
CA GLY A 77 1.40 -8.37 10.59
C GLY A 77 1.38 -9.81 10.08
N MET A 78 0.75 -10.05 8.92
CA MET A 78 0.52 -11.38 8.36
C MET A 78 1.39 -11.62 7.13
N ARG A 79 1.91 -12.84 6.99
CA ARG A 79 2.58 -13.30 5.76
C ARG A 79 1.69 -14.29 5.04
N ILE A 80 1.14 -13.89 3.91
CA ILE A 80 0.18 -14.68 3.13
C ILE A 80 0.76 -15.21 1.81
N GLN A 81 2.04 -14.98 1.53
CA GLN A 81 2.68 -15.36 0.26
C GLN A 81 2.56 -16.86 -0.07
N CYS A 82 2.68 -17.73 0.94
CA CYS A 82 2.56 -19.18 0.71
C CYS A 82 1.14 -19.57 0.26
N ALA A 83 0.13 -18.81 0.70
CA ALA A 83 -1.27 -19.01 0.34
C ALA A 83 -1.55 -18.75 -1.16
N GLN A 84 -0.63 -18.09 -1.87
CA GLN A 84 -0.75 -17.80 -3.30
C GLN A 84 -0.88 -19.06 -4.17
N CYS A 85 -0.14 -20.12 -3.84
CA CYS A 85 -0.03 -21.33 -4.67
C CYS A 85 -0.68 -22.56 -4.03
N HIS A 86 -0.87 -22.57 -2.71
CA HIS A 86 -1.54 -23.63 -1.94
C HIS A 86 -1.98 -23.08 -0.59
N ASN A 87 -2.91 -23.73 0.10
CA ASN A 87 -3.27 -23.33 1.47
C ASN A 87 -2.03 -23.29 2.37
N HIS A 88 -1.94 -22.26 3.23
CA HIS A 88 -0.77 -22.06 4.06
C HIS A 88 -0.55 -23.28 4.98
N PRO A 89 0.65 -23.90 5.01
CA PRO A 89 0.84 -25.18 5.70
C PRO A 89 0.86 -25.06 7.22
N PHE A 90 1.11 -23.86 7.74
CA PHE A 90 1.25 -23.57 9.18
C PHE A 90 0.36 -22.43 9.67
N ASP A 91 -0.64 -22.02 8.87
CA ASP A 91 -1.55 -20.93 9.19
C ASP A 91 -2.92 -21.24 8.57
N ARG A 92 -3.98 -20.56 9.00
CA ARG A 92 -5.36 -20.79 8.58
C ARG A 92 -5.69 -20.30 7.17
N TRP A 93 -4.82 -19.50 6.55
CA TRP A 93 -5.10 -18.82 5.29
C TRP A 93 -5.11 -19.79 4.11
N THR A 94 -6.23 -19.79 3.41
CA THR A 94 -6.43 -20.58 2.20
C THR A 94 -6.04 -19.81 0.95
N MET A 95 -5.93 -20.54 -0.16
CA MET A 95 -5.77 -19.92 -1.48
C MET A 95 -6.94 -18.98 -1.81
N ASP A 96 -8.16 -19.36 -1.43
CA ASP A 96 -9.35 -18.54 -1.61
C ASP A 96 -9.27 -17.24 -0.81
N ASP A 97 -8.77 -17.27 0.42
CA ASP A 97 -8.54 -16.06 1.23
C ASP A 97 -7.52 -15.13 0.57
N TYR A 98 -6.44 -15.68 0.01
CA TYR A 98 -5.40 -14.91 -0.68
C TYR A 98 -5.99 -14.16 -1.88
N TYR A 99 -6.69 -14.87 -2.77
CA TYR A 99 -7.26 -14.26 -3.97
C TYR A 99 -8.47 -13.38 -3.68
N GLY A 100 -9.27 -13.72 -2.65
CA GLY A 100 -10.33 -12.87 -2.15
C GLY A 100 -9.81 -11.55 -1.61
N PHE A 101 -8.68 -11.56 -0.89
CA PHE A 101 -8.04 -10.34 -0.45
C PHE A 101 -7.39 -9.55 -1.61
N ALA A 102 -6.77 -10.25 -2.56
CA ALA A 102 -6.19 -9.61 -3.75
C ALA A 102 -7.23 -8.90 -4.62
N ALA A 103 -8.48 -9.38 -4.62
CA ALA A 103 -9.58 -8.76 -5.37
C ALA A 103 -9.86 -7.31 -4.95
N PHE A 104 -9.59 -6.91 -3.70
CA PHE A 104 -9.72 -5.51 -3.26
C PHE A 104 -8.76 -4.56 -3.99
N PHE A 105 -7.62 -5.08 -4.44
CA PHE A 105 -6.55 -4.32 -5.06
C PHE A 105 -6.54 -4.43 -6.60
N ALA A 106 -7.38 -5.30 -7.17
CA ALA A 106 -7.45 -5.53 -8.61
C ALA A 106 -7.97 -4.31 -9.42
N GLN A 107 -8.56 -3.32 -8.74
CA GLN A 107 -9.12 -2.10 -9.35
C GLN A 107 -8.18 -0.89 -9.30
N VAL A 108 -6.99 -1.06 -8.74
CA VAL A 108 -6.01 0.00 -8.50
C VAL A 108 -5.07 0.12 -9.71
#